data_AF-A0A7S2W3T7-F1
#
_entry.id   AF-A0A7S2W3T7-F1
#
_cell.length_a   1.000
_cell.length_b   1.000
_cell.length_c   1.000
_cell.angle_alpha   90.00
_cell.angle_beta   90.00
_cell.angle_gamma   90.00
#
_symmetry.space_group_name_H-M   'P 1'
#
loop_
_entity.id
_entity.type
_entity.pdbx_description
1 polymer ?
#
loop_
_entity_poly.entity_id
_entity_poly.type
_entity_poly.pdbx_seq_one_letter_code
_entity_poly.pdbx_strand_id
1 'polypeptide(L)'
;MTSLLTISITWLLIVQEETVVDIFLNFLIISFIAHLNEILFIIASHGFIGAEVQSLSWYIQSKTLLMKKSQYKRTNWRTLLLLPLLLSFLSAWGWLVHVQNAGTFLHKSFAVQFGDDFSSPLGTFSGIYDLQSSESYGGRVSYRERKWGFATFAY
;
A
#
# COMPACT_ATOMS: atom_id res chain seq x y z
N MET A 1 22.71 -1.99 -7.06
CA MET A 1 22.69 -1.66 -5.61
C MET A 1 21.70 -0.57 -5.27
N THR A 2 21.55 0.48 -6.07
CA THR A 2 20.53 1.53 -5.84
C THR A 2 19.10 0.98 -5.73
N SER A 3 18.67 0.07 -6.62
CA SER A 3 17.30 -0.46 -6.59
C SER A 3 16.93 -1.25 -5.32
N LEU A 4 17.88 -1.95 -4.70
CA LEU A 4 17.58 -2.76 -3.50
C LEU A 4 17.48 -1.86 -2.27
N LEU A 5 18.35 -0.83 -2.19
CA LEU A 5 18.28 0.23 -1.20
C LEU A 5 16.96 1.01 -1.31
N THR A 6 16.52 1.35 -2.53
CA THR A 6 15.24 2.03 -2.75
C THR A 6 14.07 1.18 -2.28
N ILE A 7 14.05 -0.12 -2.63
CA ILE A 7 12.98 -1.04 -2.20
C ILE A 7 12.97 -1.17 -0.67
N SER A 8 14.13 -1.28 -0.02
CA SER A 8 14.23 -1.34 1.44
C SER A 8 13.76 -0.04 2.11
N ILE A 9 14.07 1.12 1.54
CA ILE A 9 13.61 2.43 2.04
C ILE A 9 12.09 2.55 1.87
N THR A 10 11.54 2.17 0.71
CA THR A 10 10.09 2.18 0.48
C THR A 10 9.36 1.24 1.43
N TRP A 11 9.89 0.04 1.67
CA TRP A 11 9.33 -0.90 2.64
C TRP A 11 9.37 -0.35 4.07
N LEU A 12 10.49 0.28 4.45
CA LEU A 12 10.66 0.87 5.79
C LEU A 12 9.70 2.05 6.02
N LEU A 13 9.46 2.87 5.00
CA LEU A 13 8.43 3.92 5.03
C LEU A 13 7.03 3.35 5.18
N ILE A 14 6.69 2.25 4.49
CA ILE A 14 5.37 1.62 4.59
C ILE A 14 5.15 0.99 5.97
N VAL A 15 6.20 0.44 6.59
CA VAL A 15 6.11 -0.22 7.92
C VAL A 15 6.04 0.79 9.07
N GLN A 16 6.62 1.97 8.90
CA GLN A 16 6.64 2.99 9.96
C GLN A 16 5.35 3.82 10.05
N GLU A 17 4.56 3.89 8.98
CA GLU A 17 3.35 4.70 8.97
C GLU A 17 2.17 3.93 9.57
N GLU A 18 1.53 4.53 10.58
CA GLU A 18 0.42 3.93 11.31
C GLU A 18 -0.87 3.90 10.46
N THR A 19 -0.99 4.80 9.48
CA THR A 19 -2.14 4.86 8.57
C THR A 19 -1.72 4.92 7.10
N VAL A 20 -2.55 4.33 6.24
CA VAL A 20 -2.39 4.40 4.78
C VAL A 20 -2.47 5.85 4.27
N VAL A 21 -3.17 6.72 5.00
CA VAL A 21 -3.32 8.14 4.67
C VAL A 21 -1.99 8.88 4.75
N ASP A 22 -1.17 8.57 5.76
CA ASP A 22 0.13 9.21 5.96
C ASP A 22 1.13 8.84 4.85
N ILE A 23 1.08 7.60 4.35
CA ILE A 23 1.85 7.16 3.18
C ILE A 23 1.47 7.98 1.94
N PHE A 24 0.16 8.15 1.69
CA PHE A 24 -0.31 8.95 0.54
C PHE A 24 0.07 10.41 0.68
N LEU A 25 0.03 10.97 1.90
CA LEU A 25 0.41 12.35 2.16
C LEU A 25 1.90 12.58 1.89
N ASN A 26 2.77 11.70 2.37
CA ASN A 26 4.21 11.76 2.12
C ASN A 26 4.53 11.65 0.62
N PHE A 27 3.86 10.74 -0.08
CA PHE A 27 4.02 10.62 -1.54
C PHE A 27 3.54 11.87 -2.28
N LEU A 28 2.42 12.45 -1.86
CA LEU A 28 1.85 13.66 -2.45
C LEU A 28 2.80 14.85 -2.26
N ILE A 29 3.38 15.03 -1.07
CA ILE A 29 4.36 16.09 -0.80
C ILE A 29 5.58 15.95 -1.70
N ILE A 30 6.16 14.74 -1.81
CA ILE A 30 7.32 14.49 -2.67
C ILE A 30 6.98 14.78 -4.14
N SER A 31 5.83 14.30 -4.61
CA SER A 31 5.39 14.52 -5.99
C SER A 31 5.13 15.99 -6.28
N PHE A 32 4.55 16.73 -5.33
CA PHE A 32 4.30 18.16 -5.44
C PHE A 32 5.61 18.96 -5.52
N ILE A 33 6.56 18.69 -4.61
CA ILE A 33 7.88 19.34 -4.61
C ILE A 33 8.62 19.07 -5.92
N ALA A 34 8.56 17.84 -6.44
CA ALA A 34 9.17 17.49 -7.71
C ALA A 34 8.59 18.32 -8.87
N HIS A 35 7.26 18.46 -8.92
CA HIS A 35 6.60 19.24 -9.96
C HIS A 35 6.89 20.75 -9.85
N LEU A 36 6.92 21.28 -8.62
CA LEU A 36 7.31 22.67 -8.37
C LEU A 36 8.74 22.93 -8.85
N ASN A 37 9.68 22.02 -8.55
CA ASN A 37 11.07 22.14 -8.99
C ASN A 37 11.19 22.11 -10.53
N GLU A 38 10.40 21.29 -11.22
CA GLU A 38 10.35 21.26 -12.68
C GLU A 38 9.85 22.60 -13.26
N ILE A 39 8.77 23.16 -12.70
CA ILE A 39 8.25 24.48 -13.09
C ILE A 39 9.31 25.57 -12.84
N LEU A 40 9.98 25.54 -11.68
CA LEU A 40 11.01 26.50 -11.33
C LEU A 40 12.20 26.41 -12.29
N PHE A 41 12.57 25.21 -12.73
CA PHE A 41 13.60 24.98 -13.74
C PHE A 41 13.19 25.52 -15.12
N ILE A 42 11.92 25.35 -15.52
CA ILE A 42 11.39 25.94 -16.75
C ILE A 42 11.45 27.47 -16.67
N ILE A 43 11.04 28.07 -15.54
CA ILE A 43 11.09 29.52 -15.35
C ILE A 43 12.55 30.03 -15.36
N ALA A 44 13.47 29.30 -14.72
CA ALA A 44 14.90 29.60 -14.71
C ALA A 44 15.50 29.58 -16.12
N SER A 45 15.17 28.58 -16.94
CA SER A 45 15.70 28.44 -18.31
C SER A 45 15.21 29.51 -19.29
N HIS A 46 14.03 30.09 -19.02
CA HIS A 46 13.52 31.25 -19.78
C HIS A 46 14.14 32.59 -19.34
N GLY A 47 14.97 32.61 -18.30
CA GLY A 47 15.71 33.80 -17.87
C GLY A 47 14.98 34.70 -16.87
N PHE A 48 13.82 34.29 -16.36
CA PHE A 48 13.01 35.11 -15.42
C PHE A 48 13.66 35.31 -14.04
N ILE A 49 14.61 34.46 -13.64
CA ILE A 49 15.30 34.52 -12.34
C ILE A 49 16.64 35.28 -12.43
N GLY A 50 17.22 35.39 -13.64
CA GLY A 50 18.49 36.05 -13.88
C GLY A 50 19.38 35.32 -14.89
N ALA A 51 20.27 36.06 -15.54
CA ALA A 51 21.13 35.55 -16.61
C ALA A 51 22.12 34.47 -16.14
N GLU A 52 22.62 34.57 -14.90
CA GLU A 52 23.53 33.56 -14.32
C GLU A 52 22.82 32.21 -14.15
N VAL A 53 21.61 32.23 -13.57
CA VAL A 53 20.79 31.03 -13.34
C VAL A 53 20.33 30.41 -14.66
N GLN A 54 20.02 31.26 -15.66
CA GLN A 54 19.71 30.81 -17.01
C GLN A 54 20.88 30.02 -17.62
N SER A 55 22.11 30.57 -17.55
CA SER A 55 23.29 29.91 -18.10
C SER A 55 23.57 28.54 -17.43
N LEU A 56 23.34 28.46 -16.12
CA LEU A 56 23.47 27.23 -15.33
C LEU A 56 22.40 26.20 -15.71
N SER A 57 21.15 26.63 -15.90
CA SER A 57 20.05 25.75 -16.31
C SER A 57 20.29 25.14 -17.70
N TRP A 58 20.81 25.92 -18.65
CA TRP A 58 21.20 25.43 -19.98
C TRP A 58 22.37 24.43 -19.92
N TYR A 59 23.35 24.68 -19.05
CA TYR A 59 24.45 23.74 -18.79
C TYR A 59 23.92 22.41 -18.23
N ILE A 60 23.02 22.45 -17.25
CA ILE A 60 22.41 21.25 -16.66
C ILE A 60 21.56 20.52 -17.71
N GLN A 61 20.71 21.24 -18.45
CA GLN A 61 19.81 20.68 -19.47
C GLN A 61 20.60 19.97 -20.57
N SER A 62 21.64 20.60 -21.11
CA SER A 62 22.50 20.02 -22.14
C SER A 62 23.23 18.75 -21.66
N LYS A 63 23.69 18.71 -20.41
CA LYS A 63 24.27 17.50 -19.80
C LYS A 63 23.25 16.38 -19.62
N THR A 64 22.03 16.67 -19.15
CA THR A 64 20.96 15.66 -19.03
C THR A 64 20.52 15.09 -20.39
N LEU A 65 20.50 15.91 -21.45
CA LEU A 65 20.10 15.46 -22.79
C LEU A 65 21.12 14.49 -23.41
N LEU A 66 22.40 14.69 -23.16
CA LEU A 66 23.46 13.78 -23.64
C LEU A 66 23.40 12.40 -22.97
N MET A 67 22.97 12.31 -21.70
CA MET A 67 22.83 11.02 -21.02
C MET A 67 21.61 10.23 -21.51
N LYS A 68 20.53 10.90 -21.92
CA LYS A 68 19.26 10.25 -22.31
C LYS A 68 19.34 9.51 -23.66
N LYS A 69 20.19 9.96 -24.58
CA LYS A 69 20.28 9.39 -25.94
C LYS A 69 20.99 8.02 -26.00
N SER A 70 21.77 7.65 -24.97
CA SER A 70 22.52 6.38 -24.91
C SER A 70 21.73 5.19 -24.35
N GLN A 71 20.54 5.39 -23.77
CA GLN A 71 19.89 4.34 -22.97
C GLN A 71 18.84 3.49 -23.71
N TYR A 72 18.53 3.80 -24.97
CA TYR A 72 17.39 3.18 -25.68
C TYR A 72 17.63 1.77 -26.28
N LYS A 73 18.75 1.10 -25.98
CA LYS A 73 19.01 -0.29 -26.43
C LYS A 73 19.46 -1.24 -25.33
N ARG A 74 19.20 -0.92 -24.05
CA ARG A 74 19.33 -1.92 -22.98
C ARG A 74 18.01 -2.65 -22.86
N THR A 75 17.85 -3.72 -23.64
CA THR A 75 16.76 -4.68 -23.44
C THR A 75 16.70 -5.05 -21.97
N ASN A 76 15.52 -4.89 -21.39
CA ASN A 76 15.21 -4.93 -19.97
C ASN A 76 15.29 -6.35 -19.39
N TRP A 77 16.45 -7.01 -19.50
CA TRP A 77 16.77 -8.26 -18.80
C TRP A 77 16.47 -8.16 -17.29
N ARG A 78 16.68 -6.97 -16.71
CA ARG A 78 16.32 -6.66 -15.32
C ARG A 78 14.82 -6.78 -15.05
N THR A 79 13.96 -6.45 -16.02
CA THR A 79 12.50 -6.61 -15.89
C THR A 79 12.09 -8.08 -16.04
N LEU A 80 12.82 -8.86 -16.83
CA LEU A 80 12.67 -10.32 -16.91
C LEU A 80 12.98 -11.01 -15.57
N LEU A 81 13.95 -10.50 -14.80
CA LEU A 81 14.24 -10.98 -13.44
C LEU A 81 13.16 -10.65 -12.40
N LEU A 82 12.31 -9.65 -12.65
CA LEU A 82 11.20 -9.30 -11.75
C LEU A 82 9.99 -10.23 -11.92
N LEU A 83 9.86 -10.86 -13.09
CA LEU A 83 8.75 -11.75 -13.41
C LEU A 83 8.67 -12.99 -12.49
N PRO A 84 9.75 -13.73 -12.20
CA PRO A 84 9.69 -14.85 -11.26
C PRO A 84 9.42 -14.40 -9.81
N LEU A 85 9.88 -13.21 -9.42
CA LEU A 85 9.58 -12.63 -8.11
C LEU A 85 8.09 -12.26 -7.97
N LEU A 86 7.50 -11.68 -9.02
CA LEU A 86 6.08 -11.39 -9.07
C LEU A 86 5.25 -12.67 -9.02
N LEU A 87 5.64 -13.68 -9.80
CA LEU A 87 4.98 -14.99 -9.80
C LEU A 87 5.06 -15.65 -8.42
N SER A 88 6.21 -15.64 -7.75
CA SER A 88 6.33 -16.24 -6.41
C SER A 88 5.45 -15.54 -5.39
N PHE A 89 5.37 -14.21 -5.44
CA PHE A 89 4.49 -13.43 -4.57
C PHE A 89 3.01 -13.75 -4.82
N LEU A 90 2.59 -13.81 -6.09
CA LEU A 90 1.22 -14.16 -6.47
C LEU A 90 0.87 -15.60 -6.08
N SER A 91 1.80 -16.54 -6.21
CA SER A 91 1.60 -17.93 -5.77
C SER A 91 1.45 -18.02 -4.26
N ALA A 92 2.28 -17.32 -3.48
CA ALA A 92 2.16 -17.28 -2.02
C ALA A 92 0.84 -16.65 -1.56
N TRP A 93 0.42 -15.57 -2.23
CA TRP A 93 -0.87 -14.94 -2.00
C TRP A 93 -2.05 -15.88 -2.32
N GLY A 94 -2.03 -16.51 -3.49
CA GLY A 94 -3.06 -17.47 -3.89
C GLY A 94 -3.17 -18.65 -2.93
N TRP A 95 -2.03 -19.15 -2.44
CA TRP A 95 -2.00 -20.16 -1.38
C TRP A 95 -2.65 -19.66 -0.09
N LEU A 96 -2.29 -18.45 0.36
CA LEU A 96 -2.88 -17.86 1.57
C LEU A 96 -4.41 -17.74 1.45
N VAL A 97 -4.90 -17.23 0.32
CA VAL A 97 -6.34 -17.10 0.04
C VAL A 97 -7.01 -18.47 0.03
N HIS A 98 -6.38 -19.48 -0.57
CA HIS A 98 -6.92 -20.85 -0.56
C HIS A 98 -7.04 -21.39 0.86
N VAL A 99 -6.01 -21.20 1.69
CA VAL A 99 -6.02 -21.68 3.08
C VAL A 99 -7.00 -20.87 3.95
N GLN A 100 -7.17 -19.57 3.69
CA GLN A 100 -8.18 -18.74 4.35
C GLN A 100 -9.60 -19.19 3.99
N ASN A 101 -9.87 -19.45 2.71
CA ASN A 101 -11.17 -19.95 2.25
C ASN A 101 -11.47 -21.36 2.76
N ALA A 102 -10.44 -22.18 2.99
CA ALA A 102 -10.59 -23.49 3.61
C ALA A 102 -10.97 -23.41 5.11
N GLY A 103 -10.93 -22.23 5.72
CA GLY A 103 -11.36 -22.02 7.10
C GLY A 103 -10.46 -22.67 8.15
N THR A 104 -9.25 -23.11 7.79
CA THR A 104 -8.34 -23.80 8.73
C THR A 104 -7.84 -22.91 9.85
N PHE A 105 -7.83 -21.59 9.64
CA PHE A 105 -7.44 -20.57 10.63
C PHE A 105 -8.64 -19.85 11.26
N LEU A 106 -9.86 -20.39 11.13
CA LEU A 106 -11.00 -19.85 11.85
C LEU A 106 -10.76 -19.98 13.35
N HIS A 107 -10.82 -18.85 14.03
CA HIS A 107 -10.63 -18.82 15.48
C HIS A 107 -11.83 -19.48 16.13
N LYS A 108 -11.59 -20.30 17.16
CA LYS A 108 -12.69 -20.94 17.90
C LYS A 108 -13.60 -19.91 18.58
N SER A 109 -13.02 -18.76 18.94
CA SER A 109 -13.73 -17.66 19.56
C SER A 109 -13.03 -16.34 19.27
N PHE A 110 -13.77 -15.25 19.13
CA PHE A 110 -13.21 -13.90 19.09
C PHE A 110 -14.10 -12.90 19.84
N ALA A 111 -13.49 -11.81 20.33
CA ALA A 111 -14.20 -10.74 21.01
C ALA A 111 -14.59 -9.67 19.99
N VAL A 112 -15.86 -9.28 20.00
CA VAL A 112 -16.40 -8.18 19.20
C VAL A 112 -16.72 -7.04 20.14
N GLN A 113 -16.23 -5.85 19.79
CA GLN A 113 -16.60 -4.62 20.47
C GLN A 113 -17.08 -3.63 19.40
N PHE A 114 -18.37 -3.35 19.39
CA PHE A 114 -18.93 -2.29 18.58
C PHE A 114 -18.65 -0.95 19.28
N GLY A 115 -18.24 0.06 18.50
CA GLY A 115 -18.09 1.42 19.00
C GLY A 115 -19.47 1.95 19.39
N ASP A 116 -19.73 2.01 20.69
CA ASP A 116 -20.99 2.43 21.31
C ASP A 116 -21.11 3.95 21.45
N ASP A 117 -20.10 4.70 21.00
CA ASP A 117 -20.01 6.16 21.09
C ASP A 117 -21.18 6.89 20.42
N PHE A 118 -21.78 6.32 19.36
CA PHE A 118 -22.82 6.97 18.56
C PHE A 118 -24.18 6.26 18.60
N SER A 119 -24.23 5.00 19.00
CA SER A 119 -25.47 4.24 19.10
C SER A 119 -25.41 3.21 20.23
N SER A 120 -26.01 3.59 21.36
CA SER A 120 -26.19 2.75 22.54
C SER A 120 -26.70 1.31 22.27
N PRO A 121 -27.63 1.04 21.32
CA PRO A 121 -28.07 -0.33 21.06
C PRO A 121 -27.01 -1.22 20.39
N LEU A 122 -25.90 -0.68 19.87
CA LEU A 122 -24.82 -1.53 19.34
C LEU A 122 -23.98 -2.17 20.46
N GLY A 123 -23.92 -1.55 21.64
CA GLY A 123 -23.21 -2.08 22.79
C GLY A 123 -23.74 -3.43 23.28
N THR A 124 -25.03 -3.73 23.07
CA THR A 124 -25.62 -5.02 23.45
C THR A 124 -25.16 -6.19 22.58
N PHE A 125 -24.53 -5.92 21.44
CA PHE A 125 -23.93 -6.95 20.57
C PHE A 125 -22.42 -7.10 20.81
N SER A 126 -21.83 -6.33 21.74
CA SER A 126 -20.43 -6.48 22.11
C SER A 126 -20.27 -7.67 23.06
N GLY A 127 -19.38 -8.61 22.73
CA GLY A 127 -19.22 -9.84 23.49
C GLY A 127 -18.25 -10.84 22.88
N ILE A 128 -18.16 -12.01 23.49
CA ILE A 128 -17.36 -13.13 22.97
C ILE A 128 -18.27 -14.01 22.13
N TYR A 129 -17.84 -14.28 20.91
CA TYR A 129 -18.54 -15.08 19.92
C TYR A 129 -17.78 -16.39 19.68
N ASP A 130 -18.49 -17.52 19.73
CA ASP A 130 -17.94 -18.85 19.52
C ASP A 130 -18.33 -19.41 18.14
N LEU A 131 -17.40 -20.10 17.50
CA LEU A 131 -17.58 -20.69 16.18
C LEU A 131 -18.65 -21.79 16.22
N GLN A 132 -19.67 -21.67 15.35
CA GLN A 132 -20.64 -22.73 15.11
C GLN A 132 -20.26 -23.51 13.85
N SER A 133 -19.78 -24.74 14.03
CA SER A 133 -19.35 -25.61 12.92
C SER A 133 -20.50 -26.16 12.07
N SER A 134 -21.73 -26.13 12.57
CA SER A 134 -22.90 -26.73 11.91
C SER A 134 -23.78 -25.76 11.13
N GLU A 135 -23.66 -24.45 11.39
CA GLU A 135 -24.52 -23.43 10.78
C GLU A 135 -23.68 -22.55 9.85
N SER A 136 -23.97 -22.59 8.54
CA SER A 136 -23.42 -21.64 7.58
C SER A 136 -24.56 -20.80 7.03
N TYR A 137 -24.47 -19.48 7.19
CA TYR A 137 -25.42 -18.53 6.63
C TYR A 137 -24.88 -18.01 5.30
N GLY A 138 -25.44 -18.48 4.18
CA GLY A 138 -25.06 -17.99 2.85
C GLY A 138 -23.61 -18.29 2.45
N GLY A 139 -23.04 -19.40 2.92
CA GLY A 139 -21.64 -19.78 2.66
C GLY A 139 -20.61 -19.06 3.54
N ARG A 140 -21.08 -18.25 4.51
CA ARG A 140 -20.25 -17.59 5.52
C ARG A 140 -20.18 -18.42 6.79
N VAL A 141 -19.13 -18.17 7.57
CA VAL A 141 -18.91 -18.86 8.84
C VAL A 141 -19.74 -18.14 9.89
N SER A 142 -20.55 -18.88 10.64
CA SER A 142 -21.37 -18.31 11.70
C SER A 142 -20.71 -18.46 13.06
N TYR A 143 -20.89 -17.42 13.87
CA TYR A 143 -20.46 -17.37 15.25
C TYR A 143 -21.63 -16.95 16.11
N ARG A 144 -21.78 -17.58 17.27
CA ARG A 144 -22.87 -17.30 18.20
C ARG A 144 -22.34 -16.71 19.49
N GLU A 145 -23.03 -15.70 19.99
CA GLU A 145 -22.67 -15.05 21.25
C GLU A 145 -22.70 -16.05 22.41
N ARG A 146 -21.63 -16.10 23.21
CA ARG A 146 -21.50 -17.06 24.32
C ARG A 146 -22.45 -16.76 25.49
N LYS A 147 -22.73 -15.48 25.77
CA LYS A 147 -23.38 -15.07 27.02
C LYS A 147 -24.89 -15.31 27.02
N TRP A 148 -25.57 -14.88 25.96
CA TRP A 148 -27.03 -14.99 25.84
C TRP A 148 -27.50 -15.78 24.63
N GLY A 149 -26.65 -15.95 23.61
CA GLY A 149 -26.97 -16.74 22.41
C GLY A 149 -28.04 -16.12 21.51
N PHE A 150 -28.39 -14.84 21.72
CA PHE A 150 -29.38 -14.11 20.93
C PHE A 150 -28.78 -13.49 19.66
N ALA A 151 -27.48 -13.20 19.66
CA ALA A 151 -26.80 -12.62 18.52
C ALA A 151 -25.97 -13.67 17.77
N THR A 152 -26.12 -13.65 16.44
CA THR A 152 -25.30 -14.44 15.51
C THR A 152 -24.55 -13.49 14.60
N PHE A 153 -23.25 -13.71 14.47
CA PHE A 153 -22.36 -12.96 13.60
C PHE A 153 -21.92 -13.87 12.46
N ALA A 154 -22.09 -13.44 11.21
CA ALA A 154 -21.68 -14.20 10.03
C ALA A 154 -20.67 -13.38 9.22
N TYR A 155 -19.49 -13.98 8.99
CA TYR A 155 -18.38 -13.39 8.24
C TYR A 155 -17.98 -14.28 7.06
#